data_AF-A0A960Z9G5-F1
#
_entry.id   AF-A0A960Z9G5-F1
#
_cell.length_a   1.000
_cell.length_b   1.000
_cell.length_c   1.000
_cell.angle_alpha   90.00
_cell.angle_beta   90.00
_cell.angle_gamma   90.00
#
_symmetry.space_group_name_H-M   'P 1'
#
loop_
_entity.id
_entity.type
_entity.pdbx_description
1 polymer ?
#
loop_
_entity_poly.entity_id
_entity_poly.type
_entity_poly.pdbx_seq_one_letter_code
_entity_poly.pdbx_strand_id
1 'polypeptide(L)'
;MYDYIFCTGNECPIKNFCVRFTMVVYGRRDFFGSVPYNSKTKSCKYFWENADFQTLTQEKAYQLWLNDGCPNGKDIKHWFNAKKEILNNNNV
;
A
#
# COMPACT_ATOMS: atom_id res chain seq x y z
N MET A 1 -21.63 14.33 -0.76
CA MET A 1 -21.56 12.88 -1.03
C MET A 1 -20.22 12.64 -1.73
N TYR A 2 -19.32 11.85 -1.15
CA TYR A 2 -18.00 11.59 -1.74
C TYR A 2 -18.09 10.30 -2.55
N ASP A 3 -17.97 10.40 -3.87
CA ASP A 3 -17.92 9.23 -4.74
C ASP A 3 -16.55 8.57 -4.62
N TYR A 4 -16.50 7.44 -3.91
CA TYR A 4 -15.30 6.63 -3.78
C TYR A 4 -15.38 5.45 -4.75
N ILE A 5 -14.46 5.40 -5.71
CA ILE A 5 -14.34 4.26 -6.62
C ILE A 5 -13.72 3.07 -5.87
N PHE A 6 -14.42 1.94 -5.87
CA PHE A 6 -14.02 0.71 -5.21
C PHE A 6 -13.25 -0.22 -6.16
N CYS A 7 -12.31 -0.97 -5.58
CA CYS A 7 -11.54 -2.00 -6.29
C CYS A 7 -11.91 -3.39 -5.75
N THR A 8 -12.32 -4.30 -6.63
CA THR A 8 -12.62 -5.70 -6.25
C THR A 8 -11.39 -6.48 -5.81
N GLY A 9 -10.19 -5.98 -6.13
CA GLY A 9 -8.93 -6.54 -5.69
C GLY A 9 -8.49 -7.82 -6.38
N ASN A 10 -9.32 -8.51 -7.19
CA ASN A 10 -9.07 -9.79 -7.89
C ASN A 10 -7.63 -10.35 -7.75
N GLU A 11 -6.82 -10.24 -8.82
CA GLU A 11 -5.43 -10.71 -8.91
C GLU A 11 -4.41 -9.67 -8.39
N CYS A 12 -4.84 -8.65 -7.64
CA CYS A 12 -3.93 -7.64 -7.12
C CYS A 12 -3.20 -8.15 -5.86
N PRO A 13 -1.87 -8.34 -5.89
CA PRO A 13 -1.10 -8.82 -4.75
C PRO A 13 -1.15 -7.86 -3.54
N ILE A 14 -1.20 -6.56 -3.82
CA ILE A 14 -1.14 -5.50 -2.79
C ILE A 14 -2.52 -5.04 -2.33
N LYS A 15 -3.59 -5.77 -2.66
CA LYS A 15 -4.98 -5.37 -2.38
C LYS A 15 -5.24 -5.14 -0.88
N ASN A 16 -4.68 -5.98 -0.02
CA ASN A 16 -4.85 -5.91 1.43
C ASN A 16 -4.25 -4.64 2.05
N PHE A 17 -3.41 -3.91 1.32
CA PHE A 17 -2.84 -2.63 1.75
C PHE A 17 -3.55 -1.42 1.14
N CYS A 18 -4.57 -1.64 0.31
CA CYS A 18 -5.25 -0.59 -0.40
C CYS A 18 -6.61 -0.29 0.25
N VAL A 19 -6.83 0.96 0.67
CA VAL A 19 -8.11 1.43 1.23
C VAL A 19 -9.28 1.11 0.29
N ARG A 20 -9.07 1.20 -1.03
CA ARG A 20 -10.11 0.93 -2.04
C ARG A 20 -10.59 -0.51 -2.07
N PHE A 21 -9.85 -1.43 -1.47
CA PHE A 21 -10.25 -2.83 -1.28
C PHE A 21 -10.71 -3.08 0.15
N THR A 22 -10.00 -2.57 1.16
CA THR A 22 -10.26 -2.89 2.57
C THR A 22 -11.37 -2.06 3.21
N MET A 23 -11.80 -0.94 2.62
CA MET A 23 -12.81 -0.08 3.24
C MET A 23 -14.21 -0.70 3.27
N VAL A 24 -14.88 -0.60 4.42
CA VAL A 24 -16.28 -1.01 4.58
C VAL A 24 -17.20 -0.18 3.67
N VAL A 25 -18.26 -0.82 3.14
CA VAL A 25 -19.23 -0.19 2.22
C VAL A 25 -20.37 0.48 2.94
N TYR A 26 -20.47 1.81 2.81
CA TYR A 26 -21.66 2.58 3.18
C TYR A 26 -22.14 3.38 1.97
N GLY A 27 -23.39 3.18 1.56
CA GLY A 27 -24.03 3.92 0.46
C GLY A 27 -23.75 3.40 -0.95
N ARG A 28 -24.03 4.23 -1.97
CA ARG A 28 -23.78 3.92 -3.39
C ARG A 28 -22.28 4.07 -3.69
N ARG A 29 -21.70 3.06 -4.35
CA ARG A 29 -20.31 3.08 -4.83
C ARG A 29 -20.24 2.62 -6.28
N ASP A 30 -19.31 3.23 -7.01
CA ASP A 30 -18.95 2.80 -8.36
C ASP A 30 -17.72 1.89 -8.30
N PHE A 31 -17.73 0.83 -9.09
CA PHE A 31 -16.61 -0.09 -9.24
C PHE A 31 -15.75 0.35 -10.43
N PHE A 32 -14.43 0.12 -10.37
CA PHE A 32 -13.55 0.32 -11.53
C PHE A 32 -13.91 -0.55 -12.75
N GLY A 33 -14.83 -1.52 -12.61
CA GLY A 33 -15.17 -2.51 -13.64
C GLY A 33 -14.08 -3.58 -13.82
N SER A 34 -12.81 -3.19 -13.78
CA SER A 34 -11.63 -4.07 -13.79
C SER A 34 -10.59 -3.61 -12.78
N VAL A 35 -9.70 -4.51 -12.36
CA VAL A 35 -8.63 -4.17 -11.40
C VAL A 35 -7.60 -3.24 -12.05
N PRO A 36 -7.32 -2.05 -11.47
CA PRO A 36 -6.38 -1.07 -12.05
C PRO A 36 -4.90 -1.37 -11.79
N TYR A 37 -4.59 -2.49 -11.13
CA TYR A 37 -3.22 -2.93 -10.89
C TYR A 37 -2.61 -3.44 -12.19
N ASN A 38 -1.41 -2.97 -12.52
CA ASN A 38 -0.67 -3.42 -13.69
C ASN A 38 0.38 -4.45 -13.26
N SER A 39 0.15 -5.71 -13.65
CA SER A 39 1.05 -6.81 -13.31
C SER A 39 2.44 -6.71 -13.97
N LYS A 40 2.57 -6.02 -15.11
CA LYS A 40 3.87 -5.83 -15.78
C LYS A 40 4.75 -4.84 -15.02
N THR A 41 4.16 -3.76 -14.52
CA THR A 41 4.88 -2.70 -13.78
C THR A 41 4.84 -2.89 -12.26
N LYS A 42 4.14 -3.92 -11.78
CA LYS A 42 3.88 -4.22 -10.37
C LYS A 42 3.36 -3.02 -9.58
N SER A 43 2.53 -2.19 -10.21
CA SER A 43 2.10 -0.91 -9.64
C SER A 43 0.63 -0.63 -9.94
N CYS A 44 -0.01 0.15 -9.07
CA CYS A 44 -1.39 0.58 -9.24
C CYS A 44 -1.47 2.11 -9.12
N LYS A 45 -1.96 2.77 -10.17
CA LYS A 45 -2.10 4.23 -10.23
C LYS A 45 -3.03 4.79 -9.15
N TYR A 46 -4.02 4.00 -8.74
CA TYR A 46 -5.04 4.37 -7.75
C TYR A 46 -4.77 3.75 -6.38
N PHE A 47 -3.55 3.27 -6.13
CA PHE A 47 -3.18 2.72 -4.83
C PHE A 47 -3.30 3.79 -3.74
N TRP A 48 -3.99 3.44 -2.66
CA TRP A 48 -4.14 4.30 -1.50
C TRP A 48 -3.86 3.48 -0.25
N GLU A 49 -2.78 3.84 0.44
CA GLU A 49 -2.28 3.20 1.66
C GLU A 49 -3.34 3.16 2.76
N ASN A 50 -3.66 1.97 3.26
CA ASN A 50 -4.50 1.79 4.44
C ASN A 50 -3.70 1.92 5.74
N ALA A 51 -4.41 1.88 6.87
CA ALA A 51 -3.80 1.98 8.20
C ALA A 51 -2.79 0.83 8.44
N ASP A 52 -3.14 -0.40 8.08
CA ASP A 52 -2.25 -1.56 8.28
C ASP A 52 -0.92 -1.41 7.53
N PHE A 53 -0.97 -0.90 6.28
CA PHE A 53 0.22 -0.62 5.49
C PHE A 53 1.09 0.45 6.14
N GLN A 54 0.50 1.50 6.71
CA GLN A 54 1.23 2.55 7.41
C GLN A 54 1.92 2.01 8.67
N THR A 55 1.22 1.22 9.47
CA THR A 55 1.77 0.58 10.68
C THR A 55 2.94 -0.34 10.32
N LEU A 56 2.77 -1.23 9.35
CA LEU A 56 3.84 -2.13 8.89
C LEU A 56 5.03 -1.36 8.32
N THR A 57 4.77 -0.28 7.57
CA THR A 57 5.83 0.60 7.03
C THR A 57 6.62 1.22 8.16
N GLN A 58 5.95 1.73 9.20
CA GLN A 58 6.59 2.36 10.35
C GLN A 58 7.48 1.37 11.10
N GLU A 59 6.96 0.18 11.43
CA GLU A 59 7.71 -0.86 12.12
C GLU A 59 8.95 -1.26 11.32
N LYS A 60 8.77 -1.51 10.02
CA LYS A 60 9.86 -1.92 9.14
C LYS A 60 10.89 -0.81 8.92
N ALA A 61 10.46 0.44 8.77
CA ALA A 61 11.35 1.59 8.64
C ALA A 61 12.19 1.79 9.91
N TYR A 62 11.58 1.61 11.09
CA TYR A 62 12.28 1.66 12.37
C TYR A 62 13.33 0.53 12.48
N GLN A 63 12.98 -0.70 12.08
CA GLN A 63 13.95 -1.81 12.04
C GLN A 63 15.12 -1.53 11.10
N LEU A 64 14.87 -0.99 9.90
CA LEU A 64 15.93 -0.60 8.97
C LEU A 64 16.85 0.48 9.56
N TRP A 65 16.27 1.47 10.25
CA TRP A 65 17.03 2.53 10.91
C TRP A 65 17.89 2.03 12.07
N LEU A 66 17.37 1.13 12.90
CA LEU A 66 18.15 0.46 13.96
C LEU A 66 19.31 -0.33 13.36
N ASN A 67 19.08 -1.07 12.28
CA ASN A 67 20.11 -1.85 11.60
C ASN A 67 21.19 -0.99 10.92
N ASP A 68 20.86 0.22 10.45
CA ASP A 68 21.83 1.19 9.88
C ASP A 68 22.60 1.96 10.97
N GLY A 69 22.41 1.63 12.26
CA GLY A 69 23.14 2.24 13.38
C GLY A 69 22.56 3.59 13.85
N CYS A 70 21.26 3.79 13.71
CA CYS A 70 20.54 5.00 14.14
C CYS A 70 21.06 6.33 13.55
N PRO A 71 21.34 6.43 12.24
CA PRO A 71 21.86 7.64 11.63
C PRO A 71 20.83 8.76 11.62
N ASN A 72 21.27 9.98 11.92
CA ASN A 72 20.40 11.16 11.86
C ASN A 72 20.14 11.60 10.40
N GLY A 73 18.93 12.07 10.10
CA GLY A 73 18.54 12.61 8.79
C GLY A 73 18.37 11.61 7.65
N LYS A 74 18.29 10.30 7.94
CA LYS A 74 17.99 9.25 6.95
C LYS A 74 16.61 8.61 7.12
N ASP A 75 15.78 9.14 8.00
CA ASP A 75 14.43 8.64 8.31
C ASP A 75 13.56 8.46 7.05
N ILE A 76 13.49 9.48 6.18
CA ILE A 76 12.74 9.42 4.91
C ILE A 76 13.24 8.26 4.02
N LYS A 77 14.56 8.05 3.93
CA LYS A 77 15.14 6.98 3.09
C LYS A 77 14.72 5.60 3.60
N HIS A 78 14.78 5.38 4.91
CA HIS A 78 14.35 4.12 5.53
C HIS A 78 12.85 3.88 5.34
N TRP A 79 12.04 4.94 5.44
CA TRP A 79 10.60 4.87 5.17
C TRP A 79 10.28 4.42 3.75
N PHE A 80 10.92 5.02 2.74
CA PHE A 80 10.70 4.61 1.35
C PHE A 80 11.21 3.19 1.04
N ASN A 81 12.34 2.80 1.63
CA ASN A 81 12.86 1.43 1.51
C ASN A 81 11.90 0.42 2.11
N ALA A 82 11.35 0.69 3.30
CA ALA A 82 10.36 -0.16 3.95
C ALA A 82 9.11 -0.36 3.08
N LYS A 83 8.55 0.72 2.52
CA LYS A 83 7.40 0.64 1.60
C LYS A 83 7.70 -0.25 0.40
N LYS A 84 8.87 -0.06 -0.22
CA LYS A 84 9.29 -0.83 -1.39
C LYS A 84 9.44 -2.32 -1.07
N GLU A 85 10.04 -2.65 0.08
CA GLU A 85 10.15 -4.05 0.53
C GLU A 85 8.78 -4.69 0.78
N ILE A 86 7.88 -4.00 1.50
CA ILE A 86 6.53 -4.52 1.78
C ILE A 86 5.78 -4.78 0.48
N LEU A 87 5.76 -3.82 -0.45
CA LEU A 87 5.07 -4.01 -1.73
C LEU A 87 5.70 -5.11 -2.58
N ASN A 88 7.04 -5.22 -2.59
CA ASN A 88 7.74 -6.26 -3.36
C ASN A 88 7.50 -7.66 -2.82
N ASN A 89 7.52 -7.84 -1.50
CA ASN A 89 7.35 -9.15 -0.86
C ASN A 89 5.93 -9.70 -1.01
N ASN A 90 4.94 -8.83 -1.26
CA ASN A 90 3.57 -9.26 -1.51
C ASN A 90 3.29 -9.54 -2.99
N ASN A 91 4.24 -9.29 -3.90
CA ASN A 91 4.15 -9.62 -5.33
C ASN A 91 4.57 -11.07 -5.66
N VAL A 92 4.41 -12.01 -4.72
CA VAL A 92 4.77 -13.44 -4.87
C VAL A 92 3.55 -14.25 -5.29
#